data_AF-A0A7J4GZX5-F1
#
_entry.id   AF-A0A7J4GZX5-F1
#
_cell.length_a   1.000
_cell.length_b   1.000
_cell.length_c   1.000
_cell.angle_alpha   90.00
_cell.angle_beta   90.00
_cell.angle_gamma   90.00
#
_symmetry.space_group_name_H-M   'P 1'
#
loop_
_entity.id
_entity.type
_entity.pdbx_description
1 polymer ?
#
loop_
_entity_poly.entity_id
_entity_poly.type
_entity_poly.pdbx_seq_one_letter_code
_entity_poly.pdbx_strand_id
1 'polypeptide(L)'
;MAAILLLSIAASALTAVADWAGWNFVWKHEFSEGEAVGRKRNATSIFLSYFLPFMPALIILLGPAKLNYYDEGFAIAGAKVMFVLLGVMTGGVAMSAWSFKRKEDESKKARELIDKADTLPDEAVAHLGWTTAMLGISSVVWFSLLTI
;
A
#
# COMPACT_ATOMS: atom_id res chain seq x y z
N MET A 1 20.51 -3.71 -15.06
CA MET A 1 19.40 -2.73 -15.06
C MET A 1 18.04 -3.27 -15.52
N ALA A 2 17.95 -4.06 -16.61
CA ALA A 2 16.66 -4.57 -17.11
C ALA A 2 15.87 -5.42 -16.09
N ALA A 3 16.55 -6.28 -15.32
CA ALA A 3 15.91 -7.07 -14.27
C ALA A 3 15.32 -6.19 -13.15
N ILE A 4 16.10 -5.23 -12.64
CA ILE A 4 15.62 -4.26 -11.63
C ILE A 4 14.43 -3.47 -12.16
N LEU A 5 14.44 -3.04 -13.42
CA LEU A 5 13.31 -2.35 -14.04
C LEU A 5 12.05 -3.22 -14.06
N LEU A 6 12.15 -4.47 -14.53
CA LEU A 6 11.02 -5.39 -14.59
C LEU A 6 10.45 -5.68 -13.19
N LEU A 7 11.33 -5.93 -12.22
CA LEU A 7 10.93 -6.19 -10.84
C LEU A 7 10.34 -4.94 -10.17
N SER A 8 10.85 -3.75 -10.49
CA SER A 8 10.27 -2.49 -10.03
C SER A 8 8.84 -2.32 -10.55
N ILE A 9 8.61 -2.59 -11.85
CA ILE A 9 7.26 -2.54 -12.43
C ILE A 9 6.32 -3.57 -11.77
N ALA A 10 6.81 -4.79 -11.54
CA ALA A 10 6.03 -5.82 -10.86
C ALA A 10 5.67 -5.42 -9.41
N ALA A 11 6.63 -4.87 -8.67
CA ALA A 11 6.41 -4.35 -7.31
C ALA A 11 5.43 -3.16 -7.28
N SER A 12 5.52 -2.25 -8.26
CA SER A 12 4.56 -1.16 -8.45
C SER A 12 3.15 -1.67 -8.69
N ALA A 13 2.99 -2.64 -9.61
CA ALA A 13 1.69 -3.24 -9.92
C ALA A 13 1.11 -3.95 -8.69
N LEU A 14 1.92 -4.73 -7.97
CA LEU A 14 1.51 -5.39 -6.74
C LEU A 14 1.02 -4.39 -5.69
N THR A 15 1.76 -3.29 -5.49
CA THR A 15 1.40 -2.22 -4.55
C THR A 15 0.08 -1.57 -4.94
N ALA A 16 -0.09 -1.24 -6.22
CA ALA A 16 -1.33 -0.64 -6.73
C ALA A 16 -2.54 -1.56 -6.58
N VAL A 17 -2.38 -2.87 -6.81
CA VAL A 17 -3.45 -3.86 -6.63
C VAL A 17 -3.78 -4.05 -5.15
N ALA A 18 -2.77 -4.16 -4.28
CA ALA A 18 -2.95 -4.29 -2.84
C ALA A 18 -3.70 -3.10 -2.25
N ASP A 19 -3.32 -1.89 -2.67
CA ASP A 19 -3.98 -0.66 -2.28
C ASP A 19 -5.41 -0.56 -2.86
N TRP A 20 -5.60 -0.89 -4.14
CA TRP A 20 -6.94 -0.93 -4.75
C TRP A 20 -7.88 -1.88 -4.00
N ALA A 21 -7.38 -3.06 -3.64
CA ALA A 21 -8.12 -4.05 -2.87
C ALA A 21 -8.47 -3.53 -1.47
N GLY A 22 -7.50 -2.98 -0.74
CA GLY A 22 -7.73 -2.37 0.57
C GLY A 22 -8.79 -1.27 0.50
N TRP A 23 -8.70 -0.39 -0.50
CA TRP A 23 -9.69 0.67 -0.68
C TRP A 23 -11.09 0.14 -0.98
N ASN A 24 -11.23 -0.74 -1.98
CA ASN A 24 -12.54 -1.17 -2.46
C ASN A 24 -13.25 -2.14 -1.51
N PHE A 25 -12.51 -3.00 -0.82
CA PHE A 25 -13.12 -4.00 0.06
C PHE A 25 -13.19 -3.59 1.52
N VAL A 26 -12.38 -2.61 1.95
CA VAL A 26 -12.30 -2.22 3.37
C VAL A 26 -12.62 -0.75 3.55
N TRP A 27 -11.72 0.14 3.14
CA TRP A 27 -11.71 1.53 3.62
C TRP A 27 -12.82 2.41 3.02
N LYS A 28 -13.36 2.02 1.86
CA LYS A 28 -14.54 2.68 1.28
C LYS A 28 -15.80 2.52 2.15
N HIS A 29 -15.85 1.47 2.96
CA HIS A 29 -16.99 1.09 3.79
C HIS A 29 -16.88 1.57 5.25
N GLU A 30 -15.84 2.34 5.59
CA GLU A 30 -15.68 2.90 6.94
C GLU A 30 -16.83 3.87 7.25
N PHE A 31 -17.58 3.59 8.33
CA PHE A 31 -18.73 4.38 8.73
C PHE A 31 -18.30 5.69 9.41
N SER A 32 -18.91 6.80 9.02
CA SER A 32 -18.92 8.04 9.81
C SER A 32 -20.31 8.16 10.41
N GLU A 33 -20.46 7.85 11.71
CA GLU A 33 -21.70 8.06 12.48
C GLU A 33 -23.01 7.63 11.78
N GLY A 34 -23.24 6.32 11.67
CA GLY A 34 -24.58 5.77 11.47
C GLY A 34 -25.04 5.55 10.02
N GLU A 35 -24.35 6.04 9.00
CA GLU A 35 -24.64 5.70 7.60
C GLU A 35 -23.37 5.35 6.81
N ALA A 36 -23.47 4.34 5.93
CA ALA A 36 -22.42 3.95 5.00
C ALA A 36 -22.23 5.02 3.92
N VAL A 37 -21.63 6.15 4.27
CA VAL A 37 -21.26 7.16 3.28
C VAL A 37 -20.04 6.62 2.54
N GLY A 38 -20.27 5.98 1.38
CA GLY A 38 -19.21 5.48 0.52
C GLY A 38 -18.17 6.57 0.27
N ARG A 39 -17.04 6.50 0.98
CA ARG A 39 -16.04 7.56 0.96
C ARG A 39 -15.49 7.68 -0.45
N LYS A 40 -15.37 8.92 -0.93
CA LYS A 40 -14.64 9.21 -2.17
C LYS A 40 -13.16 9.34 -1.85
N ARG A 41 -12.35 8.84 -2.77
CA ARG A 41 -10.90 8.87 -2.66
C ARG A 41 -10.40 10.28 -3.01
N ASN A 42 -9.57 10.87 -2.16
CA ASN A 42 -8.96 12.17 -2.45
C ASN A 42 -7.86 12.02 -3.51
N ALA A 43 -7.63 13.06 -4.32
CA ALA A 43 -6.58 13.13 -5.34
C ALA A 43 -5.19 12.79 -4.78
N THR A 44 -4.85 13.26 -3.58
CA THR A 44 -3.59 12.92 -2.90
C THR A 44 -3.48 11.42 -2.63
N SER A 45 -4.56 10.78 -2.20
CA SER A 45 -4.57 9.33 -1.97
C SER A 45 -4.40 8.58 -3.28
N ILE A 46 -5.07 9.00 -4.36
CA ILE A 46 -4.92 8.40 -5.69
C ILE A 46 -3.46 8.52 -6.16
N PHE A 47 -2.83 9.69 -6.00
CA PHE A 47 -1.44 9.90 -6.38
C PHE A 47 -0.48 8.98 -5.61
N LEU A 48 -0.60 8.94 -4.28
CA LEU A 48 0.26 8.11 -3.43
C LEU A 48 0.09 6.61 -3.71
N SER A 49 -1.10 6.20 -4.14
CA SER A 49 -1.43 4.79 -4.34
C SER A 49 -1.17 4.28 -5.75
N TYR A 50 -1.23 5.14 -6.77
CA TYR A 50 -1.14 4.71 -8.17
C TYR A 50 -0.02 5.36 -8.97
N PHE A 51 0.49 6.51 -8.54
CA PHE A 51 1.59 7.18 -9.23
C PHE A 51 2.91 6.94 -8.51
N LEU A 52 2.96 7.22 -7.21
CA LEU A 52 4.18 7.10 -6.41
C LEU A 52 4.84 5.71 -6.50
N PRO A 53 4.10 4.58 -6.48
CA PRO A 53 4.72 3.26 -6.56
C PRO A 53 5.46 3.00 -7.88
N PHE A 54 5.14 3.72 -8.95
CA PHE A 54 5.79 3.60 -10.27
C PHE A 54 7.02 4.51 -10.43
N MET A 55 7.28 5.42 -9.48
CA MET A 55 8.44 6.30 -9.53
C MET A 55 9.80 5.59 -9.64
N PRO A 56 10.08 4.48 -8.91
CA PRO A 56 11.33 3.76 -9.11
C PRO A 56 11.51 3.26 -10.55
N ALA A 57 10.45 2.73 -11.17
CA ALA A 57 10.50 2.27 -12.56
C ALA A 57 10.75 3.44 -13.53
N LEU A 58 10.11 4.60 -13.29
CA LEU A 58 10.37 5.82 -14.06
C LEU A 58 11.82 6.29 -13.92
N ILE A 59 12.38 6.28 -12.70
CA ILE A 59 13.77 6.66 -12.45
C ILE A 59 14.73 5.73 -13.20
N ILE A 60 14.48 4.42 -13.22
CA ILE A 60 15.36 3.50 -13.93
C ILE A 60 15.24 3.70 -15.45
N LEU A 61 14.03 3.94 -15.95
CA LEU A 61 13.76 4.12 -17.39
C LEU A 61 14.35 5.43 -17.93
N LEU A 62 14.27 6.52 -17.16
CA LEU A 62 14.84 7.82 -17.52
C LEU A 62 16.37 7.82 -17.49
N GLY A 63 16.98 6.92 -16.72
CA GLY A 63 18.42 6.71 -16.69
C GLY A 63 18.98 6.00 -17.94
N PRO A 64 20.20 5.46 -17.86
CA PRO A 64 20.90 4.88 -19.02
C PRO A 64 20.27 3.57 -19.52
N ALA A 65 19.25 3.04 -18.84
CA ALA A 65 18.52 1.87 -19.29
C ALA A 65 17.73 2.12 -20.58
N LYS A 66 17.25 3.36 -20.81
CA LYS A 66 16.51 3.71 -22.05
C LYS A 66 16.74 5.14 -22.55
N LEU A 67 16.57 6.16 -21.71
CA LEU A 67 16.50 7.56 -22.17
C LEU A 67 17.76 8.38 -21.91
N ASN A 68 18.65 7.89 -21.04
CA ASN A 68 19.98 8.45 -20.78
C ASN A 68 19.97 9.94 -20.37
N TYR A 69 18.96 10.38 -19.61
CA TYR A 69 18.88 11.75 -19.11
C TYR A 69 19.87 12.06 -17.99
N TYR A 70 20.33 11.02 -17.27
CA TYR A 70 21.32 11.08 -16.20
C TYR A 70 22.10 9.77 -16.12
N ASP A 71 23.16 9.75 -15.32
CA ASP A 71 24.08 8.63 -15.19
C ASP A 71 23.51 7.43 -14.41
N GLU A 72 24.21 6.30 -14.51
CA GLU A 72 23.81 5.05 -13.86
C GLU A 72 23.82 5.13 -12.33
N GLY A 73 24.78 5.88 -11.76
CA GLY A 73 24.89 6.07 -10.32
C GLY A 73 23.67 6.80 -9.76
N PHE A 74 23.23 7.87 -10.43
CA PHE A 74 22.00 8.57 -10.06
C PHE A 74 20.77 7.66 -10.18
N ALA A 75 20.65 6.90 -11.27
CA ALA A 75 19.52 5.98 -11.47
C ALA A 75 19.41 4.94 -10.34
N ILE A 76 20.54 4.34 -9.96
CA ILE A 76 20.61 3.35 -8.87
C ILE A 76 20.29 4.00 -7.53
N ALA A 77 20.94 5.12 -7.20
CA ALA A 77 20.74 5.79 -5.91
C ALA A 77 19.29 6.26 -5.75
N GLY A 78 18.73 6.90 -6.78
CA GLY A 78 17.34 7.36 -6.78
C GLY A 78 16.34 6.22 -6.65
N ALA A 79 16.55 5.11 -7.36
CA ALA A 79 15.70 3.93 -7.26
C ALA A 79 15.76 3.33 -5.85
N LYS A 80 16.95 3.18 -5.25
CA LYS A 80 17.11 2.64 -3.89
C LYS A 80 16.44 3.50 -2.82
N VAL A 81 16.55 4.83 -2.92
CA VAL A 81 15.81 5.75 -2.03
C VAL A 81 14.30 5.50 -2.14
N MET A 82 13.78 5.35 -3.37
CA MET A 82 12.36 5.05 -3.57
C MET A 82 11.97 3.66 -3.06
N PHE A 83 12.81 2.64 -3.21
CA PHE A 83 12.55 1.30 -2.67
C PHE A 83 12.42 1.33 -1.14
N VAL A 84 13.31 2.04 -0.44
CA VAL A 84 13.22 2.22 1.01
C VAL A 84 11.93 2.95 1.38
N LEU A 85 11.64 4.07 0.71
CA LEU A 85 10.43 4.86 0.96
C LEU A 85 9.17 3.99 0.82
N LEU A 86 9.04 3.27 -0.29
CA LEU A 86 7.87 2.44 -0.57
C LEU A 86 7.78 1.23 0.36
N GLY A 87 8.91 0.63 0.71
CA GLY A 87 8.97 -0.44 1.71
C GLY A 87 8.47 0.02 3.07
N VAL A 88 8.93 1.17 3.56
CA VAL A 88 8.47 1.76 4.82
C VAL A 88 7.00 2.16 4.75
N MET A 89 6.55 2.80 3.67
CA MET A 89 5.16 3.22 3.52
C MET A 89 4.19 2.05 3.51
N THR A 90 4.41 1.06 2.64
CA THR A 90 3.55 -0.14 2.55
C THR A 90 3.57 -0.96 3.83
N GLY A 91 4.73 -1.08 4.48
CA GLY A 91 4.85 -1.74 5.78
C GLY A 91 4.15 -0.97 6.90
N GLY A 92 4.24 0.36 6.92
CA GLY A 92 3.55 1.22 7.86
C GLY A 92 2.02 1.12 7.74
N VAL A 93 1.49 1.12 6.53
CA VAL A 93 0.04 0.91 6.30
C VAL A 93 -0.37 -0.50 6.75
N ALA A 94 0.41 -1.53 6.42
CA ALA A 94 0.11 -2.89 6.85
C ALA A 94 0.09 -3.03 8.39
N MET A 95 1.07 -2.46 9.08
CA MET A 95 1.12 -2.46 10.56
C MET A 95 -0.07 -1.70 11.16
N SER A 96 -0.44 -0.57 10.58
CA SER A 96 -1.61 0.21 11.01
C SER A 96 -2.91 -0.60 10.87
N ALA A 97 -3.11 -1.22 9.71
CA ALA A 97 -4.28 -2.06 9.44
C ALA A 97 -4.35 -3.29 10.36
N TRP A 98 -3.21 -3.92 10.63
CA TRP A 98 -3.11 -5.04 11.57
C TRP A 98 -3.44 -4.63 13.01
N SER A 99 -2.92 -3.48 13.46
CA SER A 99 -3.22 -2.91 14.77
C SER A 99 -4.71 -2.60 14.92
N PHE A 100 -5.33 -2.02 13.88
CA PHE A 100 -6.77 -1.78 13.83
C PHE A 100 -7.56 -3.09 13.99
N LYS A 101 -7.24 -4.11 13.17
CA LYS A 101 -7.90 -5.42 13.22
C LYS A 101 -7.82 -6.04 14.61
N ARG A 102 -6.62 -6.05 15.20
CA ARG A 102 -6.39 -6.62 16.53
C ARG A 102 -7.24 -5.91 17.59
N LYS A 103 -7.31 -4.58 17.55
CA LYS A 103 -8.12 -3.79 18.47
C LYS A 103 -9.62 -4.07 18.29
N GLU A 104 -10.07 -4.26 17.05
CA GLU A 104 -11.44 -4.61 16.73
C GLU A 104 -11.81 -5.99 17.28
N ASP A 105 -10.97 -7.01 17.04
CA ASP A 105 -11.15 -8.37 17.56
C ASP A 105 -11.16 -8.40 19.11
N GLU A 106 -10.26 -7.65 19.75
CA GLU A 106 -10.18 -7.54 21.22
C GLU A 106 -11.40 -6.79 21.81
N SER A 107 -11.95 -5.81 21.08
CA SER A 107 -13.05 -4.97 21.57
C SER A 107 -14.44 -5.49 21.21
N LYS A 108 -14.57 -6.50 20.33
CA LYS A 108 -15.87 -6.96 19.81
C LYS A 108 -16.85 -7.33 20.92
N LYS A 109 -16.42 -8.20 21.85
CA LYS A 109 -17.22 -8.62 23.01
C LYS A 109 -17.56 -7.46 23.96
N ALA A 110 -16.66 -6.48 24.10
CA ALA A 110 -16.91 -5.33 24.95
C ALA A 110 -17.92 -4.37 24.32
N ARG A 111 -17.92 -4.22 22.99
CA ARG A 111 -18.85 -3.37 22.23
C ARG A 111 -20.27 -3.93 22.19
N GLU A 112 -20.40 -5.25 22.03
CA GLU A 112 -21.69 -5.95 22.12
C GLU A 112 -22.39 -5.71 23.47
N LEU A 113 -21.62 -5.52 24.55
CA LEU A 113 -22.16 -5.24 25.89
C LEU A 113 -22.59 -3.78 26.10
N ILE A 114 -22.12 -2.83 25.27
CA ILE A 114 -22.39 -1.39 25.40
C ILE A 114 -23.19 -0.82 24.21
N ASP A 115 -23.72 -1.70 23.35
CA ASP A 115 -24.52 -1.38 22.15
C ASP A 115 -23.85 -0.33 21.24
N LYS A 116 -22.51 -0.39 21.15
CA LYS A 116 -21.73 0.56 20.34
C LYS A 116 -21.60 0.05 18.92
N ALA A 117 -22.08 0.84 17.96
CA ALA A 117 -21.96 0.55 16.53
C ALA A 117 -20.51 0.34 16.08
N ASP A 118 -20.29 -0.65 15.21
CA ASP A 118 -18.98 -0.95 14.65
C ASP A 118 -18.52 0.06 13.61
N THR A 119 -17.21 0.25 13.53
CA THR A 119 -16.56 1.20 12.61
C THR A 119 -16.53 0.70 11.16
N LEU A 120 -16.52 -0.62 10.98
CA LEU A 120 -16.55 -1.30 9.68
C LEU A 120 -17.63 -2.40 9.70
N PRO A 121 -18.28 -2.68 8.56
CA PRO A 121 -19.19 -3.82 8.46
C PRO A 121 -18.39 -5.14 8.50
N ASP A 122 -19.00 -6.22 9.00
CA ASP A 122 -18.34 -7.53 9.14
C ASP A 122 -17.71 -8.04 7.83
N GLU A 123 -18.34 -7.76 6.68
CA GLU A 123 -17.80 -8.09 5.35
C GLU A 123 -16.45 -7.39 5.08
N ALA A 124 -16.33 -6.11 5.43
CA ALA A 124 -15.09 -5.35 5.25
C ALA A 124 -13.97 -5.84 6.18
N VAL A 125 -14.33 -6.21 7.42
CA VAL A 125 -13.38 -6.78 8.40
C VAL A 125 -12.83 -8.13 7.91
N ALA A 126 -13.66 -8.96 7.26
CA ALA A 126 -13.22 -10.21 6.65
C ALA A 126 -12.12 -9.98 5.59
N HIS A 127 -12.21 -8.86 4.85
CA HIS A 127 -11.20 -8.53 3.83
C HIS A 127 -9.94 -7.85 4.38
N LEU A 128 -10.00 -7.28 5.59
CA LEU A 128 -8.87 -6.57 6.21
C LEU A 128 -7.63 -7.47 6.39
N GLY A 129 -7.82 -8.76 6.67
CA GLY A 129 -6.71 -9.69 6.89
C GLY A 129 -5.81 -9.89 5.66
N TRP A 130 -6.40 -10.24 4.52
CA TRP A 130 -5.63 -10.53 3.31
C TRP A 130 -5.14 -9.27 2.61
N THR A 131 -5.89 -8.16 2.65
CA THR A 131 -5.44 -6.87 2.10
C THR A 131 -4.24 -6.33 2.87
N THR A 132 -4.22 -6.49 4.19
CA THR A 132 -3.06 -6.20 5.04
C THR A 132 -1.86 -7.08 4.68
N ALA A 133 -2.08 -8.37 4.47
CA ALA A 133 -1.02 -9.29 4.07
C ALA A 133 -0.41 -8.92 2.71
N MET A 134 -1.23 -8.51 1.73
CA MET A 134 -0.74 -8.05 0.42
C MET A 134 0.13 -6.80 0.52
N LEU A 135 -0.23 -5.85 1.39
CA LEU A 135 0.61 -4.67 1.66
C LEU A 135 1.91 -5.05 2.37
N GLY A 136 1.86 -5.99 3.31
CA GLY A 136 3.04 -6.56 3.95
C GLY A 136 3.99 -7.24 2.95
N ILE A 137 3.45 -8.03 2.03
CA ILE A 137 4.23 -8.65 0.94
C ILE A 137 4.83 -7.57 0.04
N SER A 138 4.06 -6.53 -0.32
CA SER A 138 4.56 -5.40 -1.10
C SER A 138 5.76 -4.73 -0.43
N SER A 139 5.71 -4.55 0.89
CA SER A 139 6.82 -4.01 1.69
C SER A 139 8.08 -4.88 1.59
N VAL A 140 7.92 -6.20 1.76
CA VAL A 140 9.03 -7.16 1.64
C VAL A 140 9.61 -7.13 0.24
N VAL A 141 8.77 -7.08 -0.81
CA VAL A 141 9.23 -7.01 -2.20
C VAL A 141 10.05 -5.73 -2.42
N TRP A 142 9.59 -4.57 -1.94
CA TRP A 142 10.36 -3.32 -2.05
C TRP A 142 11.72 -3.40 -1.38
N PHE A 143 11.81 -3.97 -0.16
CA PHE A 143 13.10 -4.16 0.50
C PHE A 143 13.99 -5.19 -0.20
N SER A 144 13.40 -6.24 -0.78
CA SER A 144 14.16 -7.25 -1.54
C SER A 144 14.84 -6.66 -2.79
N LEU A 145 14.29 -5.59 -3.36
CA LEU A 145 14.91 -4.90 -4.49
C LEU A 145 16.21 -4.17 -4.12
N LEU A 146 16.50 -3.97 -2.83
CA LEU A 146 17.76 -3.36 -2.38
C LEU A 146 18.96 -4.31 -2.50
N THR A 147 18.71 -5.63 -2.56
CA THR A 147 19.75 -6.66 -2.60
C THR A 147 20.13 -7.07 -4.03
N ILE A 148 19.45 -6.50 -5.03
CA ILE A 148 19.67 -6.70 -6.46
C ILE A 148 20.48 -5.52 -7.01
#